data_AF-A0A2S2CUM3-F1
#
_entry.id   AF-A0A2S2CUM3-F1
#
_cell.length_a   1.000
_cell.length_b   1.000
_cell.length_c   1.000
_cell.angle_alpha   90.00
_cell.angle_beta   90.00
_cell.angle_gamma   90.00
#
_symmetry.space_group_name_H-M   'P 1'
#
loop_
_entity.id
_entity.type
_entity.pdbx_description
1 polymer ?
#
loop_
_entity_poly.entity_id
_entity_poly.type
_entity_poly.pdbx_seq_one_letter_code
_entity_poly.pdbx_strand_id
1 'polypeptide(L)' 'MSASSRPQPPIRSRLRFTALVALGVYPVVTLLLYAVLSVTPGWATWQRTLIVAPLMVVIVVWVLIPTINRRFGRWLAA' A
#
# COMPACT_ATOMS: atom_id res chain seq x y z
N MET A 1 -30.73 27.67 -3.41
CA MET A 1 -29.35 27.14 -3.40
C MET A 1 -29.10 26.52 -2.03
N SER A 2 -29.41 25.23 -1.84
CA SER A 2 -29.28 24.56 -0.54
C SER A 2 -28.19 23.50 -0.65
N ALA A 3 -27.07 23.76 0.03
CA ALA A 3 -25.88 22.92 0.04
C ALA A 3 -26.18 21.53 0.62
N SER A 4 -25.91 20.49 -0.16
CA SER A 4 -26.01 19.10 0.25
C SER A 4 -24.86 18.76 1.21
N SER A 5 -25.14 18.73 2.51
CA SER A 5 -24.24 18.18 3.52
C SER A 5 -24.10 16.66 3.33
N ARG A 6 -23.15 16.24 2.49
CA ARG A 6 -22.79 14.83 2.37
C ARG A 6 -22.25 14.36 3.73
N PRO A 7 -22.75 13.25 4.30
CA PRO A 7 -22.23 12.71 5.55
C PRO A 7 -20.73 12.45 5.38
N GLN A 8 -19.88 13.17 6.12
CA GLN A 8 -18.45 12.84 6.16
C GLN A 8 -18.31 11.50 6.89
N PRO A 9 -17.70 10.47 6.27
CA PRO A 9 -17.50 9.21 6.93
C PRO A 9 -16.62 9.42 8.18
N PRO A 10 -16.94 8.76 9.32
CA PRO A 10 -16.29 9.03 10.59
C PRO A 10 -14.78 8.76 10.49
N ILE A 11 -13.96 9.68 11.02
CA ILE A 11 -12.49 9.67 10.99
C ILE A 11 -11.91 8.34 11.51
N ARG A 12 -12.62 7.65 12.41
CA ARG A 12 -12.27 6.33 12.93
C ARG A 12 -12.19 5.25 11.83
N SER A 13 -12.98 5.36 10.76
CA SER A 13 -12.92 4.45 9.60
C SER A 13 -11.65 4.65 8.78
N ARG A 14 -11.23 5.92 8.58
CA ARG A 14 -9.96 6.26 7.92
C ARG A 14 -8.75 5.77 8.70
N LEU A 15 -8.76 5.86 10.03
CA LEU A 15 -7.62 5.40 10.85
C LEU A 15 -7.44 3.87 10.78
N ARG A 16 -8.55 3.12 10.86
CA ARG A 16 -8.55 1.65 10.73
C ARG A 16 -8.06 1.22 9.35
N PHE A 17 -8.50 1.93 8.32
CA PHE A 17 -8.02 1.75 6.96
C PHE A 17 -6.50 1.95 6.89
N THR A 18 -5.99 3.11 7.33
CA THR A 18 -4.54 3.39 7.29
C THR A 18 -3.73 2.37 8.09
N ALA A 19 -4.22 1.92 9.25
CA ALA A 19 -3.55 0.88 10.04
C ALA A 19 -3.50 -0.46 9.30
N LEU A 20 -4.59 -0.88 8.64
CA LEU A 20 -4.62 -2.09 7.81
C LEU A 20 -3.72 -1.97 6.58
N VAL A 21 -3.70 -0.80 5.93
CA VAL A 21 -2.78 -0.50 4.83
C VAL A 21 -1.34 -0.59 5.31
N ALA A 22 -0.99 0.05 6.43
CA ALA A 22 0.35 0.03 7.00
C ALA A 22 0.76 -1.40 7.39
N LEU A 23 -0.16 -2.18 7.96
CA LEU A 23 0.07 -3.58 8.32
C LEU A 23 0.24 -4.47 7.08
N GLY A 24 -0.35 -4.12 5.94
CA GLY A 24 -0.13 -4.82 4.66
C GLY A 24 1.14 -4.39 3.94
N VAL A 25 1.46 -3.09 3.94
CA VAL A 25 2.69 -2.53 3.35
C VAL A 25 3.91 -3.05 4.06
N TYR A 26 3.92 -3.03 5.39
CA TYR A 26 5.10 -3.38 6.18
C TYR A 26 5.71 -4.74 5.80
N PRO A 27 4.98 -5.87 5.85
CA PRO A 27 5.52 -7.18 5.48
C PRO A 27 5.89 -7.25 4.00
N VAL A 28 5.14 -6.58 3.12
CA VAL A 28 5.44 -6.53 1.69
C VAL A 28 6.79 -5.86 1.43
N VAL A 29 7.01 -4.69 2.04
CA VAL A 29 8.28 -3.95 1.95
C VAL A 29 9.41 -4.77 2.55
N THR A 30 9.20 -5.38 3.72
CA THR A 30 10.19 -6.24 4.38
C THR A 30 10.57 -7.44 3.51
N LEU A 31 9.59 -8.13 2.93
CA LEU A 31 9.83 -9.29 2.08
C LEU A 31 10.60 -8.88 0.81
N LEU A 32 10.23 -7.73 0.23
CA LEU A 32 10.90 -7.18 -0.95
C LEU A 32 12.36 -6.84 -0.65
N LEU A 33 12.61 -6.19 0.48
CA LEU A 33 13.95 -5.87 0.94
C LEU A 33 14.78 -7.14 1.13
N TYR A 34 14.25 -8.14 1.82
CA TYR A 34 14.94 -9.41 2.01
C TYR A 34 15.23 -10.13 0.69
N ALA A 35 14.26 -10.18 -0.21
CA ALA A 35 14.42 -10.80 -1.53
C ALA A 35 15.49 -10.06 -2.35
N VAL A 36 15.44 -8.73 -2.41
CA VAL A 36 16.43 -7.93 -3.16
C VAL A 36 17.82 -8.06 -2.54
N LEU A 37 17.94 -7.98 -1.21
CA LEU A 37 19.21 -8.16 -0.50
C LEU A 37 19.82 -9.54 -0.78
N SER A 38 18.98 -10.58 -0.84
CA SER A 38 19.40 -11.94 -1.15
C SER A 38 19.82 -12.14 -2.61
N VAL A 39 19.18 -11.45 -3.56
CA VAL A 39 19.42 -11.61 -5.00
C VAL A 39 20.56 -10.73 -5.51
N THR A 40 20.90 -9.65 -4.79
CA THR A 40 21.95 -8.71 -5.21
C THR A 40 23.14 -8.62 -4.24
N PRO A 41 23.75 -9.74 -3.77
CA PRO A 41 24.93 -9.66 -2.92
C PRO A 41 26.08 -8.98 -3.69
N GLY A 42 26.63 -7.89 -3.12
CA GLY A 42 27.74 -7.14 -3.72
C GLY A 42 27.37 -6.02 -4.70
N TRP A 43 26.08 -5.80 -4.99
CA TRP A 43 25.66 -4.68 -5.85
C TRP A 43 25.81 -3.34 -5.14
N ALA A 44 26.21 -2.30 -5.87
CA ALA A 44 26.27 -0.95 -5.35
C ALA A 44 24.85 -0.46 -5.01
N THR A 45 24.73 0.37 -3.97
CA THR A 45 23.44 0.82 -3.43
C THR A 45 22.53 1.40 -4.53
N TRP A 46 23.07 2.15 -5.49
CA TRP A 46 22.29 2.77 -6.57
C TRP A 46 21.60 1.76 -7.51
N GLN A 47 22.24 0.61 -7.79
CA GLN A 47 21.65 -0.44 -8.65
C GLN A 47 20.50 -1.13 -7.93
N ARG A 48 20.64 -1.35 -6.62
CA ARG A 48 19.57 -1.86 -5.77
C ARG A 48 18.41 -0.87 -5.73
N THR A 49 18.66 0.41 -5.53
CA THR A 49 17.58 1.43 -5.47
C THR A 49 16.85 1.56 -6.81
N LEU A 50 17.56 1.45 -7.93
CA LEU A 50 16.97 1.44 -9.28
C LEU A 50 15.99 0.29 -9.49
N ILE A 51 16.19 -0.85 -8.83
CA ILE A 51 15.28 -2.00 -8.91
C ILE A 51 14.18 -1.88 -7.85
N VAL A 52 14.54 -1.55 -6.61
CA VAL A 52 13.60 -1.48 -5.48
C VAL A 52 12.53 -0.44 -5.73
N ALA A 53 12.88 0.75 -6.25
CA ALA A 53 11.93 1.84 -6.48
C ALA A 53 10.78 1.46 -7.42
N PRO A 54 11.01 0.99 -8.67
CA PRO A 54 9.93 0.58 -9.55
C PRO A 54 9.20 -0.65 -9.02
N LEU A 55 9.90 -1.60 -8.39
CA LEU A 55 9.27 -2.79 -7.82
C LEU A 55 8.30 -2.42 -6.69
N MET A 56 8.69 -1.48 -5.81
CA MET A 56 7.83 -0.87 -4.80
C MET A 56 6.59 -0.23 -5.41
N VAL A 57 6.75 0.57 -6.47
CA VAL A 57 5.62 1.23 -7.14
C VAL A 57 4.66 0.20 -7.73
N VAL A 58 5.16 -0.79 -8.46
CA VAL A 58 4.34 -1.85 -9.03
C VAL A 58 3.59 -2.58 -7.94
N ILE A 59 4.26 -2.98 -6.86
CA ILE A 59 3.62 -3.73 -5.77
C ILE A 59 2.57 -2.90 -5.03
N VAL A 60 2.85 -1.63 -4.75
CA VAL A 60 1.85 -0.77 -4.11
C VAL A 60 0.65 -0.59 -5.03
N VAL A 61 0.86 -0.33 -6.32
CA VAL A 61 -0.24 -0.09 -7.28
C VAL A 61 -1.04 -1.35 -7.58
N TRP A 62 -0.38 -2.50 -7.75
CA TRP A 62 -1.00 -3.77 -8.17
C TRP A 62 -1.36 -4.72 -7.03
N VAL A 63 -0.80 -4.57 -5.83
CA VAL A 63 -1.11 -5.43 -4.68
C VAL A 63 -1.81 -4.63 -3.61
N LEU A 64 -1.24 -3.50 -3.19
CA LEU A 64 -1.77 -2.75 -2.06
C LEU A 64 -3.11 -2.10 -2.40
N ILE A 65 -3.17 -1.27 -3.45
CA ILE A 65 -4.40 -0.59 -3.88
C ILE A 65 -5.54 -1.59 -4.10
N PRO A 66 -5.40 -2.68 -4.89
CA PRO A 66 -6.50 -3.62 -5.10
C PRO A 66 -6.82 -4.48 -3.88
N THR A 67 -5.85 -4.83 -3.03
CA THR A 67 -6.18 -5.58 -1.79
C THR A 67 -7.06 -4.73 -0.88
N ILE A 68 -6.74 -3.46 -0.77
CA ILE A 68 -7.54 -2.47 -0.06
C ILE A 68 -8.91 -2.31 -0.72
N ASN A 69 -8.95 -2.04 -2.02
CA ASN A 69 -10.20 -1.83 -2.76
C ASN A 69 -11.09 -3.08 -2.75
N ARG A 70 -10.51 -4.29 -2.69
CA ARG A 70 -11.24 -5.56 -2.66
C ARG A 70 -11.71 -5.94 -1.24
N ARG A 71 -11.02 -5.47 -0.19
CA ARG A 71 -11.48 -5.62 1.22
C ARG A 71 -12.53 -4.56 1.58
N PHE A 72 -12.34 -3.31 1.15
CA PHE A 72 -13.21 -2.18 1.49
C PHE A 72 -14.26 -1.84 0.44
N GLY A 73 -14.11 -2.27 -0.81
CA GLY A 73 -15.15 -2.14 -1.83
C GLY A 73 -16.42 -2.92 -1.47
N ARG A 74 -16.27 -4.03 -0.72
CA ARG A 74 -17.41 -4.76 -0.13
C ARG A 74 -18.13 -3.98 0.98
N TRP A 75 -17.48 -2.98 1.57
CA TRP A 75 -18.03 -2.10 2.63
C TRP A 75 -18.44 -0.71 2.12
N LEU A 76 -18.05 -0.33 0.90
CA LEU A 76 -18.45 0.90 0.20
C LEU A 76 -19.60 0.66 -0.79
N ALA A 77 -19.83 -0.59 -1.21
CA ALA A 77 -20.94 -1.01 -2.04
C ALA A 77 -22.13 -1.60 -1.25
N ALA A 78 -22.10 -1.54 0.09
CA ALA A 78 -23.17 -1.93 1.01
C ALA A 78 -23.48 -0.76 1.94
#